data_AF-A0A523TBF5-F1
#
_entry.id   AF-A0A523TBF5-F1
#
_cell.length_a   1.000
_cell.length_b   1.000
_cell.length_c   1.000
_cell.angle_alpha   90.00
_cell.angle_beta   90.00
_cell.angle_gamma   90.00
#
_symmetry.space_group_name_H-M   'P 1'
#
loop_
_entity.id
_entity.type
_entity.pdbx_description
1 polymer ?
#
loop_
_entity_poly.entity_id
_entity_poly.type
_entity_poly.pdbx_seq_one_letter_code
_entity_poly.pdbx_strand_id
1 'polypeptide(L)'
;MNPQISSGSPVIKIEGETLPEVWEKSLLECWEKGIQARTEYDKPGDPPSRDCTMIMEVISPFKEPRLHRAFPAGLEDLEVYRQEVLFGIHDDWIKPEEGKWEYTYHERLFDYKVSHNSQSINQIDLIVDKLSKIPYSRRAQATTWKCWLDPGFYDAPCLQRLWMRIFGDNLQLNVHLRSN
;
A
#
# COMPACT_ATOMS: atom_id res chain seq x y z
N MET A 1 -14.69 26.16 24.50
CA MET A 1 -13.35 26.28 23.88
C MET A 1 -13.51 25.92 22.42
N ASN A 2 -13.20 26.83 21.49
CA ASN A 2 -13.17 26.46 20.07
C ASN A 2 -12.06 25.41 19.90
N PRO A 3 -12.34 24.20 19.38
CA PRO A 3 -11.27 23.27 19.06
C PRO A 3 -10.33 23.96 18.08
N GLN A 4 -9.04 23.97 18.40
CA GLN A 4 -8.01 24.44 17.48
C GLN A 4 -8.19 23.67 16.18
N ILE A 5 -8.55 24.38 15.11
CA ILE A 5 -8.61 23.80 13.77
C ILE A 5 -7.15 23.51 13.39
N SER A 6 -6.78 22.24 13.42
CA SER A 6 -5.50 21.76 12.91
C SER A 6 -5.39 22.17 11.44
N SER A 7 -4.42 23.01 11.09
CA SER A 7 -4.19 23.45 9.71
C SER A 7 -3.37 22.43 8.89
N GLY A 8 -3.38 21.15 9.29
CA GLY A 8 -2.65 20.07 8.64
C GLY A 8 -3.13 18.69 9.05
N SER A 9 -2.82 17.68 8.23
CA SER A 9 -3.15 16.28 8.50
C SER A 9 -2.40 15.81 9.76
N PRO A 10 -3.10 15.34 10.82
CA PRO A 10 -2.46 14.91 12.05
C PRO A 10 -1.66 13.64 11.81
N VAL A 11 -0.50 13.51 12.48
CA VAL A 11 0.29 12.28 12.44
C VAL A 11 -0.14 11.38 13.59
N ILE A 12 -0.61 10.18 13.28
CA ILE A 12 -1.07 9.18 14.24
C ILE A 12 -0.17 7.95 14.13
N LYS A 13 0.46 7.55 15.24
CA LYS A 13 1.18 6.27 15.33
C LYS A 13 0.32 5.29 16.14
N ILE A 14 0.12 4.10 15.59
CA ILE A 14 -0.49 2.98 16.28
C ILE A 14 0.44 1.77 16.25
N GLU A 15 0.27 0.91 17.24
CA GLU A 15 1.01 -0.33 17.40
C GLU A 15 0.08 -1.43 17.90
N GLY A 16 0.34 -2.65 17.46
CA GLY A 16 -0.41 -3.83 17.87
C GLY A 16 0.29 -5.11 17.47
N GLU A 17 -0.21 -6.23 17.98
CA GLU A 17 0.44 -7.51 17.81
C GLU A 17 0.14 -8.12 16.44
N THR A 18 -1.11 -8.01 15.97
CA THR A 18 -1.59 -8.67 14.75
C THR A 18 -2.03 -7.66 13.68
N LEU A 19 -2.05 -8.08 12.41
CA LEU A 19 -2.57 -7.27 11.29
C LEU A 19 -3.99 -6.73 11.55
N PRO A 20 -4.99 -7.57 11.92
CA PRO A 20 -6.35 -7.08 12.12
C PRO A 20 -6.50 -6.13 13.30
N GLU A 21 -5.75 -6.32 14.38
CA GLU A 21 -5.76 -5.42 15.53
C GLU A 21 -5.27 -4.01 15.13
N VAL A 22 -4.16 -3.96 14.40
CA VAL A 22 -3.58 -2.68 13.95
C VAL A 22 -4.47 -2.02 12.90
N TRP A 23 -5.08 -2.80 12.00
CA TRP A 23 -6.08 -2.29 11.06
C TRP A 23 -7.29 -1.66 11.79
N GLU A 24 -7.88 -2.35 12.77
CA GLU A 24 -9.02 -1.82 13.53
C GLU A 24 -8.65 -0.54 14.29
N LYS A 25 -7.50 -0.55 14.99
CA LYS A 25 -6.96 0.64 15.66
C LYS A 25 -6.78 1.81 14.69
N SER A 26 -6.32 1.58 13.46
CA SER A 26 -6.13 2.65 12.47
C SER A 26 -7.43 3.35 12.09
N LEU A 27 -8.51 2.59 11.95
CA LEU A 27 -9.82 3.13 11.61
C LEU A 27 -10.40 3.95 12.76
N LEU A 28 -10.36 3.40 13.99
CA LEU A 28 -10.86 4.09 15.18
C LEU A 28 -10.10 5.40 15.43
N GLU A 29 -8.77 5.34 15.37
CA GLU A 29 -7.91 6.51 15.62
C GLU A 29 -8.05 7.57 14.53
N CYS A 30 -8.14 7.18 13.25
CA CYS A 30 -8.44 8.10 12.16
C CYS A 30 -9.81 8.75 12.33
N TRP A 31 -10.83 7.98 12.71
CA TRP A 31 -12.18 8.51 12.91
C TRP A 31 -12.26 9.53 14.05
N GLU A 32 -11.63 9.22 15.18
CA GLU A 32 -11.67 10.04 16.39
C GLU A 32 -10.77 11.29 16.31
N LYS A 33 -9.55 11.13 15.76
CA LYS A 33 -8.49 12.15 15.84
C LYS A 33 -8.13 12.74 14.47
N GLY A 34 -8.60 12.14 13.38
CA GLY A 34 -8.40 12.64 12.03
C GLY A 34 -9.15 13.94 11.76
N ILE A 35 -8.60 14.73 10.84
CA ILE A 35 -9.23 15.98 10.40
C ILE A 35 -10.35 15.68 9.41
N GLN A 36 -11.31 16.60 9.34
CA GLN A 36 -12.30 16.58 8.25
C GLN A 36 -11.67 17.21 7.01
N ALA A 37 -11.63 16.46 5.91
CA ALA A 37 -11.07 16.91 4.64
C ALA A 37 -11.98 16.49 3.48
N ARG A 38 -12.05 17.33 2.45
CA ARG A 38 -12.72 16.97 1.20
C ARG A 38 -11.79 16.16 0.32
N THR A 39 -12.36 15.26 -0.46
CA THR A 39 -11.62 14.43 -1.41
C THR A 39 -12.20 14.59 -2.82
N GLU A 40 -11.44 14.18 -3.83
CA GLU A 40 -11.92 14.13 -5.23
C GLU A 40 -13.01 13.06 -5.44
N TYR A 41 -13.26 12.20 -4.44
CA TYR A 41 -14.26 11.15 -4.46
C TYR A 41 -15.61 11.56 -3.83
N ASP A 42 -15.66 12.71 -3.15
CA ASP A 42 -16.87 13.19 -2.47
C ASP A 42 -17.99 13.48 -3.48
N LYS A 43 -19.18 12.90 -3.29
CA LYS A 43 -20.37 13.20 -4.09
C LYS A 43 -21.14 14.40 -3.50
N PRO A 44 -22.03 15.05 -4.30
CA PRO A 44 -22.88 16.11 -3.78
C PRO A 44 -23.69 15.65 -2.56
N GLY A 45 -23.43 16.26 -1.41
CA GLY A 45 -24.10 15.95 -0.14
C GLY A 45 -23.33 15.04 0.81
N ASP A 46 -22.21 14.45 0.36
CA ASP A 46 -21.37 13.63 1.24
C ASP A 46 -20.73 14.50 2.35
N PRO A 47 -20.66 13.99 3.60
CA PRO A 47 -19.85 14.64 4.62
C PRO A 47 -18.37 14.54 4.25
N PRO A 48 -17.52 15.48 4.71
CA PRO A 48 -16.08 15.36 4.51
C PRO A 48 -15.53 14.04 5.08
N SER A 49 -14.55 13.47 4.38
CA SER A 49 -13.79 12.31 4.85
C SER A 49 -12.97 12.63 6.10
N ARG A 50 -12.54 11.58 6.81
CA ARG A 50 -11.56 11.67 7.89
C ARG A 50 -10.17 11.37 7.34
N ASP A 51 -9.22 12.25 7.60
CA ASP A 51 -7.86 12.17 7.08
C ASP A 51 -6.82 12.29 8.19
N CYS A 52 -5.76 11.49 8.09
CA CYS A 52 -4.56 11.59 8.92
C CYS A 52 -3.34 10.99 8.18
N THR A 53 -2.14 11.37 8.61
CA THR A 53 -0.92 10.62 8.31
C THR A 53 -0.79 9.48 9.31
N MET A 54 -1.04 8.25 8.86
CA MET A 54 -1.01 7.05 9.72
C MET A 54 0.34 6.33 9.66
N ILE A 55 0.88 5.97 10.83
CA ILE A 55 2.04 5.08 11.00
C ILE A 55 1.57 3.84 11.75
N MET A 56 1.63 2.69 11.09
CA MET A 56 1.15 1.41 11.62
C MET A 56 2.33 0.48 11.91
N GLU A 57 2.44 0.01 13.15
CA GLU A 57 3.43 -0.98 13.56
C GLU A 57 2.75 -2.30 13.95
N VAL A 58 3.09 -3.38 13.24
CA VAL A 58 2.56 -4.73 13.47
C VAL A 58 3.70 -5.60 13.95
N ILE A 59 3.66 -6.03 15.21
CA ILE A 59 4.76 -6.75 15.86
C ILE A 59 4.89 -8.17 15.31
N SER A 60 3.77 -8.87 15.13
CA SER A 60 3.72 -10.28 14.71
C SER A 60 2.76 -10.46 13.52
N PRO A 61 3.14 -10.06 12.30
CA PRO A 61 2.25 -10.03 11.13
C PRO A 61 1.73 -11.41 10.70
N PHE A 62 2.35 -12.50 11.15
CA PHE A 62 1.92 -13.88 10.88
C PHE A 62 1.12 -14.52 12.02
N LYS A 63 0.94 -13.84 13.15
CA LYS A 63 0.16 -14.36 14.28
C LYS A 63 -1.33 -14.37 13.94
N GLU A 64 -2.03 -15.44 14.32
CA GLU A 64 -3.49 -15.52 14.20
C GLU A 64 -4.20 -14.67 15.27
N PRO A 65 -5.34 -14.03 14.95
CA PRO A 65 -6.00 -14.03 13.65
C PRO A 65 -5.27 -13.16 12.62
N ARG A 66 -5.21 -13.61 11.36
CA ARG A 66 -4.62 -12.83 10.26
C ARG A 66 -5.60 -11.92 9.52
N LEU A 67 -6.89 -12.17 9.66
CA LEU A 67 -7.96 -11.44 8.99
C LEU A 67 -8.94 -10.87 10.02
N HIS A 68 -9.32 -9.61 9.82
CA HIS A 68 -10.33 -9.00 10.66
C HIS A 68 -11.71 -9.52 10.23
N ARG A 69 -12.61 -9.76 11.18
CA ARG A 69 -13.97 -10.25 10.87
C ARG A 69 -14.80 -9.30 10.01
N ALA A 70 -14.48 -8.01 10.06
CA ALA A 70 -15.08 -6.95 9.25
C ALA A 70 -14.20 -6.52 8.06
N PHE A 71 -13.27 -7.38 7.61
CA PHE A 71 -12.49 -7.12 6.40
C PHE A 71 -13.44 -6.87 5.20
N PRO A 72 -13.25 -5.80 4.40
CA PRO A 72 -14.23 -5.31 3.44
C PRO A 72 -14.31 -6.11 2.12
N ALA A 73 -13.98 -7.41 2.12
CA ALA A 73 -14.14 -8.28 0.96
C ALA A 73 -14.31 -9.75 1.38
N GLY A 74 -14.67 -10.62 0.42
CA GLY A 74 -14.77 -12.06 0.65
C GLY A 74 -13.40 -12.75 0.73
N LEU A 75 -13.37 -13.96 1.30
CA LEU A 75 -12.16 -14.80 1.28
C LEU A 75 -11.75 -15.19 -0.14
N GLU A 76 -12.72 -15.37 -1.04
CA GLU A 76 -12.49 -15.63 -2.46
C GLU A 76 -11.84 -14.41 -3.14
N ASP A 77 -12.38 -13.22 -2.93
CA ASP A 77 -11.82 -11.96 -3.46
C ASP A 77 -10.39 -11.74 -2.95
N LEU A 78 -10.12 -12.05 -1.67
CA LEU A 78 -8.79 -11.96 -1.10
C LEU A 78 -7.80 -12.93 -1.77
N GLU A 79 -8.22 -14.16 -2.05
CA GLU A 79 -7.39 -15.13 -2.76
C GLU A 79 -7.14 -14.70 -4.21
N VAL A 80 -8.14 -14.17 -4.90
CA VAL A 80 -7.97 -13.56 -6.24
C VAL A 80 -6.95 -12.43 -6.16
N TYR A 81 -7.10 -11.49 -5.23
CA TYR A 81 -6.17 -10.39 -5.04
C TYR A 81 -4.74 -10.87 -4.73
N ARG A 82 -4.59 -11.93 -3.93
CA ARG A 82 -3.29 -12.55 -3.68
C ARG A 82 -2.66 -13.09 -4.98
N GLN A 83 -3.45 -13.75 -5.82
CA GLN A 83 -2.99 -14.27 -7.11
C GLN A 83 -2.69 -13.14 -8.11
N GLU A 84 -3.48 -12.07 -8.12
CA GLU A 84 -3.22 -10.87 -8.93
C GLU A 84 -1.87 -10.28 -8.60
N VAL A 85 -1.54 -10.12 -7.31
CA VAL A 85 -0.28 -9.51 -6.86
C VAL A 85 0.92 -10.44 -7.07
N LEU A 86 0.78 -11.74 -6.82
CA LEU A 86 1.93 -12.66 -6.84
C LEU A 86 2.18 -13.35 -8.18
N PHE A 87 1.14 -13.53 -9.00
CA PHE A 87 1.22 -14.30 -10.24
C PHE A 87 0.73 -13.53 -11.46
N GLY A 88 0.21 -12.31 -11.31
CA GLY A 88 -0.19 -11.47 -12.43
C GLY A 88 -1.37 -12.05 -13.22
N ILE A 89 -2.29 -12.78 -12.56
CA ILE A 89 -3.41 -13.46 -13.25
C ILE A 89 -4.30 -12.50 -14.07
N HIS A 90 -4.22 -11.19 -13.79
CA HIS A 90 -4.94 -10.13 -14.50
C HIS A 90 -4.01 -9.09 -15.16
N ASP A 91 -2.73 -9.41 -15.39
CA ASP A 91 -1.83 -8.48 -16.10
C ASP A 91 -2.29 -8.19 -17.53
N ASP A 92 -2.93 -9.16 -18.20
CA ASP A 92 -3.52 -9.00 -19.53
C ASP A 92 -4.75 -8.05 -19.54
N TRP A 93 -5.24 -7.64 -18.37
CA TRP A 93 -6.34 -6.68 -18.25
C TRP A 93 -5.87 -5.23 -18.33
N ILE A 94 -4.54 -5.00 -18.28
CA ILE A 94 -3.93 -3.67 -18.42
C ILE A 94 -4.13 -3.19 -19.87
N LYS A 95 -5.09 -2.29 -20.08
CA LYS A 95 -5.45 -1.70 -21.39
C LYS A 95 -6.06 -0.30 -21.20
N PRO A 96 -5.26 0.69 -20.76
CA PRO A 96 -5.75 2.03 -20.47
C PRO A 96 -6.39 2.71 -21.68
N GLU A 97 -5.93 2.42 -22.89
CA GLU A 97 -6.50 2.93 -24.15
C GLU A 97 -7.94 2.46 -24.42
N GLU A 98 -8.35 1.34 -23.83
CA GLU A 98 -9.72 0.82 -23.87
C GLU A 98 -10.55 1.26 -22.64
N GLY A 99 -10.01 2.14 -21.79
CA GLY A 99 -10.62 2.54 -20.52
C GLY A 99 -10.65 1.41 -19.47
N LYS A 100 -9.75 0.42 -19.61
CA LYS A 100 -9.58 -0.67 -18.63
C LYS A 100 -8.47 -0.31 -17.65
N TRP A 101 -7.96 -1.31 -16.93
CA TRP A 101 -6.98 -1.13 -15.87
C TRP A 101 -5.72 -0.46 -16.39
N GLU A 102 -5.19 0.45 -15.58
CA GLU A 102 -4.02 1.25 -15.91
C GLU A 102 -2.71 0.57 -15.48
N TYR A 103 -2.78 -0.35 -14.51
CA TYR A 103 -1.67 -1.14 -13.98
C TYR A 103 -2.17 -2.33 -13.14
N THR A 104 -1.26 -3.24 -12.79
CA THR A 104 -1.41 -4.19 -11.68
C THR A 104 -0.22 -4.02 -10.74
N TYR A 105 -0.36 -4.36 -9.46
CA TYR A 105 0.80 -4.40 -8.56
C TYR A 105 1.82 -5.45 -8.97
N HIS A 106 1.39 -6.54 -9.61
CA HIS A 106 2.32 -7.53 -10.14
C HIS A 106 3.22 -6.95 -11.23
N GLU A 107 2.67 -6.28 -12.26
CA GLU A 107 3.49 -5.59 -13.27
C GLU A 107 4.45 -4.61 -12.59
N ARG A 108 3.96 -3.84 -11.62
CA ARG A 108 4.79 -2.85 -10.93
C ARG A 108 5.89 -3.48 -10.07
N LEU A 109 5.73 -4.66 -9.50
CA LEU A 109 6.71 -5.24 -8.59
C LEU A 109 7.64 -6.27 -9.27
N PHE A 110 7.09 -7.08 -10.18
CA PHE A 110 7.77 -8.22 -10.81
C PHE A 110 8.14 -7.98 -12.27
N ASP A 111 7.50 -7.02 -12.95
CA ASP A 111 7.69 -6.76 -14.39
C ASP A 111 7.79 -5.24 -14.68
N TYR A 112 8.52 -4.48 -13.85
CA TYR A 112 8.50 -3.02 -13.90
C TYR A 112 9.09 -2.48 -15.21
N LYS A 113 8.22 -2.04 -16.12
CA LYS A 113 8.61 -1.51 -17.44
C LYS A 113 8.88 -0.01 -17.40
N VAL A 114 10.10 0.39 -17.78
CA VAL A 114 10.49 1.81 -17.90
C VAL A 114 10.06 2.39 -19.25
N SER A 115 10.16 1.61 -20.32
CA SER A 115 9.65 1.92 -21.65
C SER A 115 9.24 0.64 -22.37
N HIS A 116 8.49 0.75 -23.48
CA HIS A 116 8.02 -0.41 -24.24
C HIS A 116 9.15 -1.34 -24.74
N ASN A 117 10.36 -0.81 -24.95
CA ASN A 117 11.49 -1.55 -25.51
C ASN A 117 12.58 -1.87 -24.47
N SER A 118 12.40 -1.48 -23.21
CA SER A 118 13.37 -1.81 -22.16
C SER A 118 13.09 -3.20 -21.60
N GLN A 119 14.15 -3.93 -21.27
CA GLN A 119 14.03 -5.08 -20.38
C GLN A 119 13.33 -4.63 -19.09
N SER A 120 12.30 -5.37 -18.68
CA SER A 120 11.60 -5.11 -17.44
C SER A 120 12.45 -5.48 -16.24
N ILE A 121 12.07 -4.90 -15.10
CA ILE A 121 12.81 -5.06 -13.84
C ILE A 121 11.93 -5.82 -12.85
N ASN A 122 12.35 -7.03 -12.47
CA ASN A 122 11.79 -7.71 -11.32
C ASN A 122 12.41 -7.14 -10.04
N GLN A 123 11.72 -6.21 -9.40
CA GLN A 123 12.22 -5.51 -8.22
C GLN A 123 12.28 -6.43 -6.99
N ILE A 124 11.40 -7.43 -6.90
CA ILE A 124 11.39 -8.40 -5.82
C ILE A 124 12.62 -9.31 -5.90
N ASP A 125 12.97 -9.81 -7.08
CA ASP A 125 14.20 -10.60 -7.27
C ASP A 125 15.46 -9.79 -6.91
N LEU A 126 15.51 -8.51 -7.29
CA LEU A 126 16.60 -7.61 -6.89
C LEU A 126 16.71 -7.45 -5.38
N ILE A 127 15.57 -7.36 -4.66
CA ILE A 127 15.55 -7.31 -3.20
C ILE A 127 16.08 -8.62 -2.60
N VAL A 128 15.61 -9.77 -3.08
CA VAL A 128 16.02 -11.09 -2.61
C VAL A 128 17.51 -11.31 -2.83
N ASP A 129 18.03 -11.03 -4.02
CA ASP A 129 19.46 -11.07 -4.32
C ASP A 129 20.26 -10.13 -3.41
N LYS A 130 19.74 -8.93 -3.16
CA LYS A 130 20.42 -7.95 -2.31
C LYS A 130 20.51 -8.41 -0.86
N LEU A 131 19.41 -8.87 -0.28
CA LEU A 131 19.34 -9.24 1.14
C LEU A 131 20.00 -10.58 1.42
N SER A 132 20.02 -11.52 0.46
CA SER A 132 20.77 -12.77 0.60
C SER A 132 22.29 -12.53 0.68
N LYS A 133 22.81 -11.50 0.01
CA LYS A 133 24.24 -11.13 0.04
C LYS A 133 24.59 -10.13 1.14
N ILE A 134 23.71 -9.15 1.38
CA ILE A 134 23.92 -8.03 2.31
C ILE A 134 22.65 -7.82 3.14
N PRO A 135 22.39 -8.65 4.16
CA PRO A 135 21.15 -8.63 4.95
C PRO A 135 20.84 -7.27 5.60
N TYR A 136 21.88 -6.57 6.02
CA TYR A 136 21.78 -5.25 6.67
C TYR A 136 21.67 -4.08 5.68
N SER A 137 21.49 -4.34 4.38
CA SER A 137 21.43 -3.28 3.37
C SER A 137 20.28 -2.31 3.64
N ARG A 138 20.54 -1.02 3.45
CA ARG A 138 19.51 0.03 3.46
C ARG A 138 18.89 0.27 2.08
N ARG A 139 19.30 -0.52 1.07
CA ARG A 139 19.00 -0.27 -0.36
C ARG A 139 18.04 -1.29 -0.98
N ALA A 140 17.53 -2.24 -0.21
CA ALA A 140 16.55 -3.21 -0.68
C ALA A 140 15.15 -2.57 -0.67
N GLN A 141 14.70 -2.12 -1.83
CA GLN A 141 13.38 -1.50 -2.00
C GLN A 141 12.80 -1.76 -3.40
N ALA A 142 11.48 -1.68 -3.50
CA ALA A 142 10.73 -1.64 -4.74
C ALA A 142 9.81 -0.42 -4.74
N THR A 143 9.56 0.16 -5.91
CA THR A 143 8.63 1.27 -6.12
C THR A 143 7.58 0.90 -7.15
N THR A 144 6.34 1.30 -6.93
CA THR A 144 5.25 1.11 -7.89
C THR A 144 5.00 2.36 -8.72
N TRP A 145 5.42 3.53 -8.23
CA TRP A 145 5.17 4.81 -8.88
C TRP A 145 6.11 5.07 -10.07
N LYS A 146 5.52 5.37 -11.23
CA LYS A 146 6.17 5.83 -12.47
C LYS A 146 5.86 7.31 -12.65
N CYS A 147 6.82 8.19 -12.34
CA CYS A 147 6.63 9.65 -12.35
C CYS A 147 6.18 10.23 -13.71
N TRP A 148 6.46 9.54 -14.82
CA TRP A 148 6.11 9.98 -16.17
C TRP A 148 4.73 9.50 -16.62
N LEU A 149 4.06 8.63 -15.85
CA LEU A 149 2.84 7.95 -16.25
C LEU A 149 1.71 8.16 -15.24
N ASP A 150 1.96 7.81 -13.97
CA ASP A 150 0.93 7.73 -12.94
C ASP A 150 0.24 9.06 -12.57
N PRO A 151 0.86 10.25 -12.72
CA PRO A 151 0.12 11.51 -12.53
C PRO A 151 -1.05 11.71 -13.50
N GLY A 152 -1.09 10.99 -14.63
CA GLY A 152 -2.19 11.06 -15.59
C GLY A 152 -3.26 9.99 -15.40
N PHE A 153 -3.07 9.08 -14.44
CA PHE A 153 -3.98 7.97 -14.18
C PHE A 153 -5.09 8.36 -13.22
N TYR A 154 -6.31 7.90 -13.49
CA TYR A 154 -7.45 8.14 -12.59
C TYR A 154 -7.29 7.31 -11.31
N ASP A 155 -6.88 6.05 -11.45
CA ASP A 155 -6.72 5.10 -10.35
C ASP A 155 -5.25 4.81 -10.05
N ALA A 156 -4.39 5.84 -10.02
CA ALA A 156 -2.94 5.67 -9.82
C ALA A 156 -2.57 4.76 -8.62
N PRO A 157 -1.42 4.05 -8.61
CA PRO A 157 -1.05 3.14 -7.53
C PRO A 157 -1.07 3.81 -6.16
N CYS A 158 -1.72 3.18 -5.18
CA CYS A 158 -1.80 3.66 -3.79
C CYS A 158 -0.57 3.26 -2.99
N LEU A 159 -0.21 1.97 -3.01
CA LEU A 159 1.10 1.49 -2.57
C LEU A 159 2.15 2.20 -3.41
N GLN A 160 3.16 2.80 -2.79
CA GLN A 160 4.27 3.53 -3.43
C GLN A 160 5.58 2.77 -3.33
N ARG A 161 5.88 2.23 -2.15
CA ARG A 161 7.19 1.66 -1.86
C ARG A 161 7.10 0.50 -0.88
N LEU A 162 7.86 -0.55 -1.18
CA LEU A 162 8.24 -1.59 -0.23
C LEU A 162 9.73 -1.40 0.09
N TRP A 163 10.08 -1.32 1.37
CA TRP A 163 11.48 -1.28 1.81
C TRP A 163 11.71 -2.37 2.84
N MET A 164 12.74 -3.19 2.61
CA MET A 164 12.99 -4.41 3.38
C MET A 164 14.40 -4.40 3.95
N ARG A 165 14.56 -4.90 5.17
CA ARG A 165 15.87 -5.04 5.82
C ARG A 165 15.85 -6.17 6.84
N ILE A 166 16.95 -6.90 6.95
CA ILE A 166 17.10 -7.98 7.93
C ILE A 166 17.80 -7.43 9.18
N PHE A 167 17.21 -7.69 10.34
CA PHE A 167 17.74 -7.39 11.68
C PHE A 167 17.78 -8.66 12.51
N GLY A 168 18.99 -9.18 12.77
CA GLY A 168 19.15 -10.52 13.36
C GLY A 168 18.50 -11.56 12.43
N ASP A 169 17.60 -12.37 12.98
CA ASP A 169 16.85 -13.39 12.25
C ASP A 169 15.50 -12.89 11.69
N ASN A 170 15.20 -11.59 11.81
CA ASN A 170 13.92 -11.02 11.43
C ASN A 170 14.03 -10.17 10.15
N LEU A 171 13.09 -10.38 9.23
CA LEU A 171 12.88 -9.52 8.06
C LEU A 171 11.85 -8.43 8.41
N GLN A 172 12.29 -7.18 8.43
CA GLN A 172 11.41 -6.03 8.56
C GLN A 172 10.96 -5.56 7.17
N LEU A 173 9.64 -5.37 7.02
CA LEU A 173 9.02 -4.75 5.84
C LEU A 173 8.42 -3.40 6.24
N ASN A 174 8.75 -2.35 5.48
CA ASN A 174 8.07 -1.06 5.54
C ASN A 174 7.29 -0.87 4.24
N VAL A 175 6.00 -0.54 4.39
CA VAL A 175 5.07 -0.30 3.28
C VAL A 175 4.69 1.17 3.32
N HIS A 176 4.84 1.86 2.20
CA HIS A 176 4.43 3.26 2.08
C HIS A 176 3.27 3.36 1.10
N LEU A 177 2.15 3.89 1.54
CA LEU A 177 1.00 4.21 0.71
C LEU A 177 0.81 5.72 0.63
N ARG A 178 0.40 6.25 -0.53
CA ARG A 178 0.03 7.66 -0.70
C ARG A 178 -1.40 7.95 -0.25
N SER A 179 -2.24 6.93 -0.28
CA SER A 179 -3.68 6.94 0.07
C SER A 179 -4.08 5.50 0.40
N ASN A 180 -4.99 5.30 1.37
CA ASN A 180 -5.54 4.00 1.76
C ASN A 180 -6.86 4.18 2.53
#